data_AF-A0A8H4XUV2-F1
#
_entry.id   AF-A0A8H4XUV2-F1
#
_cell.length_a   1.000
_cell.length_b   1.000
_cell.length_c   1.000
_cell.angle_alpha   90.00
_cell.angle_beta   90.00
_cell.angle_gamma   90.00
#
_symmetry.space_group_name_H-M   'P 1'
#
loop_
_entity.id
_entity.type
_entity.pdbx_description
1 polymer ?
#
loop_
_entity_poly.entity_id
_entity_poly.type
_entity_poly.pdbx_seq_one_letter_code
_entity_poly.pdbx_strand_id
1 'polypeptide(L)'
;MEVPLSFSMDIAWNVSNFDFDKIPSYLEALAARDFGQEYAQDIADVLLQHSHLVGRRKFEITTPDTYSILNFHEAERILAEWKALADKALEIQSKVPENLRDGLYHLVTYPAVAGYNYHFVVTGQGRNYQSSLERRNSANSLAQEILEAFEEDYELTLQYDKIADGKWAGIMSTPKFDAGVDRWHPPSRDVLSNLSYVQLRQQFDYGFGNLGIYAEQSRSAAFQGRICASIDAVNPTTVVYSPSLPMMDPYGPKTRHIDLFHRGDYRTDVQWSCNASAAWIKVTPTSGTLSRDQYEQRLNVTIDWAQVPDSLEKRENVRIEWDSGSYFDLVSLPVRNKRVPEDFAGFPEATNYISIDSPHFQRSSSGNVTFKHIEHLGTRSKSGSIAIRPFTAARESASVAQAAWVDYDIYIFNSTTQASATVYINSGLDTDPDLPTRFSLSLAGSSGSTNFTRILSDPAVPGDTPRDWRATVADH
;
A
#
# COMPACT_ATOMS: atom_id res chain seq x y z
N MET A 1 -19.52 8.49 13.89
CA MET A 1 -19.63 7.09 14.39
C MET A 1 -21.05 6.52 14.24
N GLU A 2 -21.88 7.10 13.38
CA GLU A 2 -23.30 6.83 13.25
C GLU A 2 -23.52 5.45 12.63
N VAL A 3 -22.83 5.16 11.52
CA VAL A 3 -22.93 3.87 10.82
C VAL A 3 -22.59 2.67 11.72
N PRO A 4 -21.40 2.59 12.37
CA PRO A 4 -21.09 1.44 13.21
C PRO A 4 -21.99 1.33 14.45
N LEU A 5 -22.47 2.45 14.99
CA LEU A 5 -23.42 2.44 16.10
C LEU A 5 -24.78 1.88 15.66
N SER A 6 -25.35 2.37 14.56
CA SER A 6 -26.60 1.83 13.99
C SER A 6 -26.47 0.35 13.69
N PHE A 7 -25.39 -0.07 13.03
CA PHE A 7 -25.15 -1.47 12.71
C PHE A 7 -25.05 -2.35 13.95
N SER A 8 -24.35 -1.89 14.99
CA SER A 8 -24.23 -2.64 16.26
C SER A 8 -25.58 -2.81 16.95
N MET A 9 -26.42 -1.77 16.95
CA MET A 9 -27.75 -1.81 17.56
C MET A 9 -28.71 -2.72 16.77
N ASP A 10 -28.65 -2.69 15.44
CA ASP A 10 -29.47 -3.54 14.59
C ASP A 10 -29.07 -5.02 14.72
N ILE A 11 -27.76 -5.32 14.82
CA ILE A 11 -27.27 -6.67 15.14
C ILE A 11 -27.76 -7.10 16.52
N ALA A 12 -27.67 -6.22 17.53
CA ALA A 12 -28.11 -6.54 18.89
C ALA A 12 -29.61 -6.84 18.96
N TRP A 13 -30.41 -6.16 18.13
CA TRP A 13 -31.84 -6.40 18.02
C TRP A 13 -32.17 -7.76 17.37
N ASN A 14 -31.50 -8.10 16.26
CA ASN A 14 -31.75 -9.37 15.56
C ASN A 14 -30.51 -9.89 14.81
N VAL A 15 -29.60 -10.55 15.53
CA VAL A 15 -28.37 -11.12 14.98
C VAL A 15 -28.62 -12.15 13.86
N SER A 16 -29.73 -12.90 13.90
CA SER A 16 -30.05 -13.91 12.89
C SER A 16 -30.32 -13.33 11.50
N ASN A 17 -30.60 -12.03 11.41
CA ASN A 17 -30.76 -11.34 10.14
C ASN A 17 -29.43 -10.92 9.51
N PHE A 18 -28.30 -11.00 10.22
CA PHE A 18 -27.00 -10.53 9.76
C PHE A 18 -26.04 -11.69 9.49
N ASP A 19 -25.36 -11.61 8.35
CA ASP A 19 -24.19 -12.41 7.99
C ASP A 19 -23.25 -11.53 7.15
N PHE A 20 -22.02 -11.99 6.88
CA PHE A 20 -21.00 -11.15 6.23
C PHE A 20 -21.39 -10.66 4.84
N ASP A 21 -22.12 -11.48 4.08
CA ASP A 21 -22.62 -11.16 2.73
C ASP A 21 -23.73 -10.10 2.73
N LYS A 22 -24.36 -9.84 3.88
CA LYS A 22 -25.40 -8.82 4.03
C LYS A 22 -24.88 -7.44 4.42
N ILE A 23 -23.59 -7.30 4.72
CA ILE A 23 -23.02 -6.00 5.10
C ILE A 23 -23.20 -4.97 3.97
N PRO A 24 -22.92 -5.28 2.69
CA PRO A 24 -23.13 -4.31 1.61
C PRO A 24 -24.59 -3.86 1.47
N SER A 25 -25.54 -4.80 1.50
CA SER A 25 -26.97 -4.48 1.39
C SER A 25 -27.52 -3.74 2.61
N TYR A 26 -26.95 -3.95 3.80
CA TYR A 26 -27.25 -3.14 4.97
C TYR A 26 -26.83 -1.68 4.76
N LEU A 27 -25.61 -1.44 4.25
CA LEU A 27 -25.12 -0.08 3.99
C LEU A 27 -25.95 0.62 2.91
N GLU A 28 -26.36 -0.10 1.87
CA GLU A 28 -27.27 0.42 0.84
C GLU A 28 -28.63 0.79 1.43
N ALA A 29 -29.22 -0.09 2.25
CA ALA A 29 -30.50 0.19 2.90
C ALA A 29 -30.42 1.39 3.86
N LEU A 30 -29.31 1.52 4.59
CA LEU A 30 -29.03 2.66 5.46
C LEU A 30 -28.93 3.96 4.65
N ALA A 31 -28.18 3.93 3.55
CA ALA A 31 -28.03 5.08 2.65
C ALA A 31 -29.36 5.46 1.97
N ALA A 32 -30.15 4.48 1.54
CA ALA A 32 -31.47 4.71 0.94
C ALA A 32 -32.45 5.36 1.93
N ARG A 33 -32.40 4.96 3.21
CA ARG A 33 -33.21 5.55 4.29
C ARG A 33 -32.89 7.04 4.48
N ASP A 34 -31.61 7.39 4.48
CA ASP A 34 -31.15 8.74 4.86
C ASP A 34 -31.07 9.71 3.68
N PHE A 35 -30.75 9.22 2.48
CA PHE A 35 -30.45 10.06 1.31
C PHE A 35 -31.29 9.72 0.06
N GLY A 36 -32.14 8.68 0.13
CA GLY A 36 -32.97 8.23 -0.97
C GLY A 36 -32.30 7.18 -1.87
N GLN A 37 -33.12 6.42 -2.59
CA GLN A 37 -32.68 5.27 -3.38
C GLN A 37 -31.70 5.63 -4.52
N GLU A 38 -31.81 6.85 -5.06
CA GLU A 38 -31.00 7.31 -6.21
C GLU A 38 -29.49 7.28 -5.92
N TYR A 39 -29.08 7.59 -4.68
CA TYR A 39 -27.68 7.72 -4.29
C TYR A 39 -27.19 6.56 -3.39
N ALA A 40 -28.08 5.63 -3.06
CA ALA A 40 -27.86 4.63 -2.01
C ALA A 40 -26.64 3.74 -2.26
N GLN A 41 -26.52 3.18 -3.47
CA GLN A 41 -25.39 2.31 -3.83
C GLN A 41 -24.06 3.07 -3.75
N ASP A 42 -24.00 4.27 -4.33
CA ASP A 42 -22.76 5.05 -4.36
C ASP A 42 -22.32 5.47 -2.95
N ILE A 43 -23.26 5.85 -2.09
CA ILE A 43 -22.97 6.16 -0.68
C ILE A 43 -22.52 4.91 0.08
N ALA A 44 -23.18 3.77 -0.13
CA ALA A 44 -22.80 2.51 0.50
C ALA A 44 -21.38 2.08 0.12
N ASP A 45 -21.00 2.23 -1.15
CA ASP A 45 -19.64 1.97 -1.63
C ASP A 45 -18.61 2.86 -0.91
N VAL A 46 -18.90 4.17 -0.75
CA VAL A 46 -18.02 5.09 -0.04
C VAL A 46 -17.90 4.70 1.44
N LEU A 47 -19.00 4.35 2.11
CA LEU A 47 -18.99 3.93 3.50
C LEU A 47 -18.19 2.63 3.72
N LEU A 48 -18.35 1.65 2.81
CA LEU A 48 -17.62 0.40 2.85
C LEU A 48 -16.13 0.62 2.59
N GLN A 49 -15.79 1.38 1.55
CA GLN A 49 -14.40 1.68 1.21
C GLN A 49 -13.72 2.52 2.31
N HIS A 50 -14.40 3.50 2.89
CA HIS A 50 -13.88 4.26 4.03
C HIS A 50 -13.56 3.33 5.22
N SER A 51 -14.48 2.41 5.54
CA SER A 51 -14.29 1.42 6.61
C SER A 51 -13.10 0.50 6.33
N HIS A 52 -12.90 0.09 5.08
CA HIS A 52 -11.74 -0.70 4.66
C HIS A 52 -10.43 0.07 4.82
N LEU A 53 -10.37 1.32 4.35
CA LEU A 53 -9.16 2.15 4.41
C LEU A 53 -8.75 2.47 5.86
N VAL A 54 -9.69 2.92 6.70
CA VAL A 54 -9.45 3.16 8.14
C VAL A 54 -9.20 1.86 8.91
N GLY A 55 -9.60 0.72 8.36
CA GLY A 55 -9.29 -0.60 8.89
C GLY A 55 -7.79 -0.89 8.88
N ARG A 56 -7.08 -0.55 7.80
CA ARG A 56 -5.65 -0.87 7.57
C ARG A 56 -4.71 -0.29 8.63
N ARG A 57 -4.99 0.94 9.03
CA ARG A 57 -4.21 1.68 10.02
C ARG A 57 -5.07 2.83 10.55
N LYS A 58 -5.14 2.99 11.88
CA LYS A 58 -5.81 4.16 12.46
C LYS A 58 -4.98 5.41 12.24
N PHE A 59 -5.65 6.55 12.11
CA PHE A 59 -5.00 7.83 11.81
C PHE A 59 -3.86 8.10 12.80
N GLU A 60 -4.15 7.99 14.10
CA GLU A 60 -3.29 8.34 15.23
C GLU A 60 -2.00 7.49 15.33
N ILE A 61 -1.97 6.33 14.68
CA ILE A 61 -0.81 5.41 14.65
C ILE A 61 -0.18 5.32 13.26
N THR A 62 -0.67 6.10 12.30
CA THR A 62 -0.08 6.22 10.97
C THR A 62 1.10 7.17 11.06
N THR A 63 2.26 6.69 10.66
CA THR A 63 3.52 7.42 10.62
C THR A 63 3.98 7.64 9.18
N PRO A 64 4.93 8.58 8.93
CA PRO A 64 5.44 8.85 7.59
C PRO A 64 6.03 7.64 6.84
N ASP A 65 6.44 6.60 7.57
CA ASP A 65 7.04 5.36 7.05
C ASP A 65 6.12 4.13 7.17
N THR A 66 4.86 4.30 7.60
CA THR A 66 3.88 3.20 7.72
C THR A 66 3.67 2.47 6.39
N TYR A 67 3.50 3.24 5.31
CA TYR A 67 3.36 2.70 3.96
C TYR A 67 4.67 2.85 3.21
N SER A 68 5.11 1.79 2.53
CA SER A 68 6.39 1.80 1.84
C SER A 68 6.41 2.83 0.70
N ILE A 69 7.34 3.78 0.80
CA ILE A 69 7.64 4.74 -0.26
C ILE A 69 8.44 4.07 -1.39
N LEU A 70 9.22 3.05 -1.06
CA LEU A 70 10.17 2.44 -1.99
C LEU A 70 9.63 1.18 -2.66
N ASN A 71 8.80 0.39 -1.96
CA ASN A 71 8.39 -0.92 -2.43
C ASN A 71 6.94 -0.91 -2.93
N PHE A 72 6.72 -1.56 -4.07
CA PHE A 72 5.38 -1.86 -4.61
C PHE A 72 4.45 -0.66 -4.81
N HIS A 73 5.01 0.56 -4.89
CA HIS A 73 4.24 1.81 -4.94
C HIS A 73 3.19 1.89 -3.85
N GLU A 74 3.47 1.35 -2.66
CA GLU A 74 2.46 1.19 -1.61
C GLU A 74 1.89 2.53 -1.16
N ALA A 75 2.76 3.48 -0.77
CA ALA A 75 2.32 4.81 -0.37
C ALA A 75 1.53 5.52 -1.48
N GLU A 76 1.98 5.44 -2.74
CA GLU A 76 1.28 6.03 -3.89
C GLU A 76 -0.11 5.40 -4.10
N ARG A 77 -0.22 4.06 -4.03
CA ARG A 77 -1.50 3.36 -4.20
C ARG A 77 -2.48 3.66 -3.06
N ILE A 78 -2.01 3.67 -1.82
CA ILE A 78 -2.85 3.97 -0.66
C ILE A 78 -3.38 5.41 -0.74
N LEU A 79 -2.52 6.36 -1.07
CA LEU A 79 -2.91 7.75 -1.23
C LEU A 79 -3.90 7.94 -2.39
N ALA A 80 -3.71 7.23 -3.51
CA ALA A 80 -4.64 7.23 -4.63
C ALA A 80 -6.01 6.61 -4.27
N GLU A 81 -6.05 5.56 -3.45
CA GLU A 81 -7.31 4.98 -2.96
C GLU A 81 -8.08 5.98 -2.08
N TRP A 82 -7.38 6.69 -1.19
CA TRP A 82 -7.98 7.77 -0.40
C TRP A 82 -8.46 8.93 -1.26
N LYS A 83 -7.68 9.34 -2.27
CA LYS A 83 -8.07 10.42 -3.18
C LYS A 83 -9.32 10.06 -3.97
N ALA A 84 -9.37 8.85 -4.53
CA ALA A 84 -10.54 8.36 -5.26
C ALA A 84 -11.80 8.33 -4.37
N LEU A 85 -11.65 7.97 -3.10
CA LEU A 85 -12.74 8.02 -2.12
C LEU A 85 -13.23 9.45 -1.88
N ALA A 86 -12.31 10.39 -1.65
CA ALA A 86 -12.63 11.81 -1.45
C ALA A 86 -13.33 12.41 -2.68
N ASP A 87 -12.83 12.11 -3.89
CA ASP A 87 -13.41 12.58 -5.15
C ASP A 87 -14.82 12.03 -5.37
N LYS A 88 -15.03 10.72 -5.14
CA LYS A 88 -16.37 10.12 -5.23
C LYS A 88 -17.32 10.76 -4.21
N ALA A 89 -16.88 11.02 -2.99
CA ALA A 89 -17.70 11.65 -1.96
C ALA A 89 -18.08 13.10 -2.30
N LEU A 90 -17.16 13.89 -2.87
CA LEU A 90 -17.41 15.25 -3.35
C LEU A 90 -18.35 15.27 -4.57
N GLU A 91 -18.22 14.28 -5.47
CA GLU A 91 -19.12 14.13 -6.60
C GLU A 91 -20.56 13.89 -6.14
N ILE A 92 -20.78 12.96 -5.19
CA ILE A 92 -22.11 12.70 -4.61
C ILE A 92 -22.63 13.96 -3.90
N GLN A 93 -21.78 14.65 -3.13
CA GLN A 93 -22.12 15.91 -2.45
C GLN A 93 -22.67 16.98 -3.41
N SER A 94 -22.14 17.06 -4.62
CA SER A 94 -22.59 18.02 -5.63
C SER A 94 -23.97 17.69 -6.23
N LYS A 95 -24.35 16.41 -6.22
CA LYS A 95 -25.56 15.88 -6.87
C LYS A 95 -26.77 15.84 -5.94
N VAL A 96 -26.57 15.63 -4.64
CA VAL A 96 -27.71 15.51 -3.72
C VAL A 96 -28.47 16.84 -3.56
N PRO A 97 -29.80 16.78 -3.35
CA PRO A 97 -30.63 17.92 -2.99
C PRO A 97 -30.06 18.72 -1.82
N GLU A 98 -30.25 20.04 -1.83
CA GLU A 98 -29.68 20.96 -0.83
C GLU A 98 -30.03 20.58 0.61
N ASN A 99 -31.25 20.11 0.84
CA ASN A 99 -31.72 19.67 2.17
C ASN A 99 -31.04 18.39 2.70
N LEU A 100 -30.28 17.67 1.86
CA LEU A 100 -29.52 16.47 2.25
C LEU A 100 -28.01 16.72 2.38
N ARG A 101 -27.53 17.87 1.90
CA ARG A 101 -26.09 18.18 1.80
C ARG A 101 -25.39 18.22 3.15
N ASP A 102 -26.02 18.76 4.19
CA ASP A 102 -25.39 18.81 5.53
C ASP A 102 -25.22 17.41 6.12
N GLY A 103 -26.24 16.55 5.97
CA GLY A 103 -26.19 15.17 6.44
C GLY A 103 -25.16 14.33 5.68
N LEU A 104 -25.07 14.52 4.37
CA LEU A 104 -24.09 13.83 3.54
C LEU A 104 -22.67 14.33 3.81
N TYR A 105 -22.49 15.63 4.01
CA TYR A 105 -21.19 16.20 4.36
C TYR A 105 -20.70 15.63 5.69
N HIS A 106 -21.57 15.59 6.69
CA HIS A 106 -21.30 15.01 8.01
C HIS A 106 -20.89 13.53 7.93
N LEU A 107 -21.71 12.72 7.25
CA LEU A 107 -21.59 11.26 7.31
C LEU A 107 -20.55 10.69 6.32
N VAL A 108 -20.37 11.34 5.18
CA VAL A 108 -19.68 10.77 4.01
C VAL A 108 -18.56 11.69 3.52
N THR A 109 -18.86 12.95 3.19
CA THR A 109 -17.87 13.81 2.52
C THR A 109 -16.72 14.21 3.43
N TYR A 110 -17.01 14.72 4.63
CA TYR A 110 -15.99 15.11 5.58
C TYR A 110 -15.01 13.97 5.93
N PRO A 111 -15.46 12.77 6.36
CA PRO A 111 -14.52 11.70 6.70
C PRO A 111 -13.68 11.22 5.50
N ALA A 112 -14.24 11.21 4.28
CA ALA A 112 -13.48 10.84 3.08
C ALA A 112 -12.40 11.88 2.72
N VAL A 113 -12.76 13.17 2.71
CA VAL A 113 -11.86 14.27 2.35
C VAL A 113 -10.79 14.49 3.42
N ALA A 114 -11.18 14.53 4.70
CA ALA A 114 -10.23 14.63 5.81
C ALA A 114 -9.29 13.41 5.85
N GLY A 115 -9.80 12.22 5.53
CA GLY A 115 -8.99 11.01 5.45
C GLY A 115 -7.91 11.09 4.37
N TYR A 116 -8.24 11.56 3.17
CA TYR A 116 -7.24 11.82 2.13
C TYR A 116 -6.23 12.87 2.55
N ASN A 117 -6.71 14.01 3.06
CA ASN A 117 -5.84 15.12 3.43
C ASN A 117 -4.84 14.74 4.54
N TYR A 118 -5.31 14.02 5.57
CA TYR A 118 -4.47 13.47 6.61
C TYR A 118 -3.37 12.54 6.06
N HIS A 119 -3.76 11.57 5.21
CA HIS A 119 -2.79 10.63 4.64
C HIS A 119 -1.81 11.32 3.69
N PHE A 120 -2.25 12.35 2.95
CA PHE A 120 -1.39 13.17 2.12
C PHE A 120 -0.32 13.87 2.95
N VAL A 121 -0.70 14.53 4.04
CA VAL A 121 0.23 15.21 4.95
C VAL A 121 1.22 14.22 5.55
N VAL A 122 0.75 13.14 6.20
CA VAL A 122 1.61 12.20 6.93
C VAL A 122 2.53 11.41 6.00
N THR A 123 2.00 10.79 4.96
CA THR A 123 2.84 10.04 4.00
C THR A 123 3.70 10.97 3.13
N GLY A 124 3.24 12.21 2.93
CA GLY A 124 3.97 13.29 2.29
C GLY A 124 5.26 13.63 3.04
N GLN A 125 5.23 13.72 4.37
CA GLN A 125 6.45 13.93 5.18
C GLN A 125 7.52 12.86 4.89
N GLY A 126 7.10 11.60 4.76
CA GLY A 126 8.02 10.50 4.45
C GLY A 126 8.60 10.62 3.04
N ARG A 127 7.76 10.95 2.06
CA ARG A 127 8.17 11.20 0.67
C ARG A 127 9.10 12.42 0.54
N ASN A 128 8.83 13.48 1.29
CA ASN A 128 9.69 14.67 1.35
C ASN A 128 11.05 14.32 1.96
N TYR A 129 11.07 13.55 3.06
CA TYR A 129 12.30 13.08 3.67
C TYR A 129 13.11 12.21 2.69
N GLN A 130 12.48 11.24 2.03
CA GLN A 130 13.13 10.40 1.02
C GLN A 130 13.69 11.24 -0.14
N SER A 131 12.90 12.16 -0.69
CA SER A 131 13.34 13.05 -1.78
C SER A 131 14.52 13.93 -1.35
N SER A 132 14.57 14.31 -0.06
CA SER A 132 15.68 15.09 0.49
C SER A 132 16.97 14.28 0.65
N LEU A 133 16.88 12.98 1.00
CA LEU A 133 18.04 12.08 1.01
C LEU A 133 18.67 11.94 -0.37
N GLU A 134 17.82 11.97 -1.40
CA GLU A 134 18.20 11.87 -2.81
C GLU A 134 18.58 13.23 -3.41
N ARG A 135 18.40 14.32 -2.64
CA ARG A 135 18.66 15.71 -3.04
C ARG A 135 17.82 16.18 -4.23
N ARG A 136 16.60 15.64 -4.38
CA ARG A 136 15.67 16.10 -5.43
C ARG A 136 15.23 17.53 -5.17
N ASN A 137 15.22 18.37 -6.20
CA ASN A 137 14.69 19.73 -6.11
C ASN A 137 13.18 19.75 -5.82
N SER A 138 12.45 18.73 -6.25
CA SER A 138 11.03 18.49 -5.96
C SER A 138 10.72 18.36 -4.46
N ALA A 139 11.70 18.04 -3.61
CA ALA A 139 11.50 17.95 -2.16
C ALA A 139 10.93 19.27 -1.61
N ASN A 140 11.38 20.41 -2.12
CA ASN A 140 10.90 21.73 -1.69
C ASN A 140 9.45 22.00 -2.12
N SER A 141 9.07 21.62 -3.35
CA SER A 141 7.68 21.74 -3.82
C SER A 141 6.75 20.87 -2.98
N LEU A 142 7.14 19.62 -2.73
CA LEU A 142 6.38 18.72 -1.89
C LEU A 142 6.24 19.23 -0.45
N ALA A 143 7.30 19.83 0.12
CA ALA A 143 7.21 20.45 1.44
C ALA A 143 6.16 21.58 1.50
N GLN A 144 6.07 22.37 0.44
CA GLN A 144 5.08 23.44 0.31
C GLN A 144 3.66 22.87 0.14
N GLU A 145 3.47 21.86 -0.70
CA GLU A 145 2.18 21.16 -0.87
C GLU A 145 1.69 20.55 0.46
N ILE A 146 2.59 19.96 1.25
CA ILE A 146 2.25 19.41 2.57
C ILE A 146 1.82 20.52 3.54
N LEU A 147 2.49 21.67 3.51
CA LEU A 147 2.12 22.82 4.34
C LEU A 147 0.73 23.36 3.96
N GLU A 148 0.43 23.42 2.67
CA GLU A 148 -0.89 23.84 2.16
C GLU A 148 -1.98 22.84 2.58
N ALA A 149 -1.74 21.54 2.41
CA ALA A 149 -2.66 20.49 2.85
C ALA A 149 -2.88 20.50 4.38
N PHE A 150 -1.85 20.81 5.17
CA PHE A 150 -1.97 20.95 6.61
C PHE A 150 -2.92 22.10 7.01
N GLU A 151 -2.85 23.25 6.33
CA GLU A 151 -3.81 24.35 6.54
C GLU A 151 -5.22 23.99 6.03
N GLU A 152 -5.31 23.29 4.89
CA GLU A 152 -6.59 22.80 4.36
C GLU A 152 -7.31 21.86 5.35
N ASP A 153 -6.58 21.07 6.15
CA ASP A 153 -7.20 20.21 7.18
C ASP A 153 -7.97 21.02 8.23
N TYR A 154 -7.41 22.17 8.61
CA TYR A 154 -8.06 23.06 9.56
C TYR A 154 -9.24 23.79 8.92
N GLU A 155 -9.14 24.18 7.65
CA GLU A 155 -10.27 24.74 6.91
C GLU A 155 -11.44 23.76 6.79
N LEU A 156 -11.18 22.46 6.61
CA LEU A 156 -12.23 21.42 6.65
C LEU A 156 -12.95 21.41 8.00
N THR A 157 -12.22 21.60 9.10
CA THR A 157 -12.78 21.69 10.46
C THR A 157 -13.64 22.95 10.62
N LEU A 158 -13.16 24.11 10.14
CA LEU A 158 -13.93 25.36 10.15
C LEU A 158 -15.18 25.30 9.27
N GLN A 159 -15.12 24.61 8.14
CA GLN A 159 -16.28 24.36 7.29
C GLN A 159 -17.29 23.46 8.01
N TYR A 160 -16.81 22.38 8.62
CA TYR A 160 -17.65 21.47 9.39
C TYR A 160 -18.37 22.21 10.53
N ASP A 161 -17.69 23.10 11.25
CA ASP A 161 -18.29 23.92 12.31
C ASP A 161 -19.39 24.88 11.84
N LYS A 162 -19.50 25.13 10.53
CA LYS A 162 -20.52 26.04 9.95
C LYS A 162 -21.75 25.30 9.42
N ILE A 163 -21.67 24.00 9.15
CA ILE A 163 -22.80 23.27 8.56
C ILE A 163 -24.01 23.28 9.49
N ALA A 164 -25.22 23.27 8.93
CA ALA A 164 -26.47 23.30 9.68
C ALA A 164 -26.50 24.38 10.80
N ASP A 165 -26.09 25.61 10.46
CA ASP A 165 -26.02 26.76 11.37
C ASP A 165 -25.20 26.50 12.64
N GLY A 166 -24.13 25.70 12.51
CA GLY A 166 -23.21 25.38 13.60
C GLY A 166 -23.73 24.35 14.60
N LYS A 167 -24.73 23.55 14.22
CA LYS A 167 -25.27 22.46 15.04
C LYS A 167 -24.19 21.52 15.61
N TRP A 168 -23.13 21.27 14.86
CA TRP A 168 -22.06 20.33 15.21
C TRP A 168 -20.73 21.00 15.55
N ALA A 169 -20.73 22.31 15.80
CA ALA A 169 -19.52 23.06 16.07
C ALA A 169 -18.70 22.45 17.22
N GLY A 170 -17.42 22.18 16.97
CA GLY A 170 -16.45 21.64 17.94
C GLY A 170 -16.37 20.11 18.02
N ILE A 171 -17.22 19.34 17.34
CA ILE A 171 -17.12 17.86 17.39
C ILE A 171 -15.87 17.32 16.69
N MET A 172 -15.30 18.11 15.77
CA MET A 172 -14.07 17.78 15.03
C MET A 172 -12.83 18.49 15.60
N SER A 173 -12.89 19.07 16.80
CA SER A 173 -11.81 19.90 17.35
C SER A 173 -10.62 19.11 17.91
N THR A 174 -10.61 17.78 17.83
CA THR A 174 -9.51 16.95 18.33
C THR A 174 -8.30 17.07 17.40
N PRO A 175 -7.13 17.48 17.93
CA PRO A 175 -5.89 17.50 17.14
C PRO A 175 -5.52 16.12 16.60
N LYS A 176 -5.00 16.08 15.37
CA LYS A 176 -4.72 14.89 14.57
C LYS A 176 -3.22 14.70 14.31
N PHE A 177 -2.45 15.78 14.16
CA PHE A 177 -1.03 15.77 13.78
C PHE A 177 -0.12 16.02 14.99
N ASP A 178 0.95 15.23 15.11
CA ASP A 178 1.94 15.37 16.19
C ASP A 178 3.38 15.29 15.66
N ALA A 179 4.34 15.71 16.48
CA ALA A 179 5.77 15.70 16.18
C ALA A 179 6.44 14.32 16.28
N GLY A 180 5.66 13.23 16.24
CA GLY A 180 6.17 11.85 16.34
C GLY A 180 6.62 11.46 17.76
N VAL A 181 5.99 12.02 18.79
CA VAL A 181 6.29 11.68 20.18
C VAL A 181 5.51 10.43 20.56
N ASP A 182 6.20 9.34 20.89
CA ASP A 182 5.57 8.07 21.29
C ASP A 182 4.77 8.23 22.61
N ARG A 183 3.46 8.45 22.47
CA ARG A 183 2.49 8.60 23.56
C ARG A 183 1.14 8.04 23.15
N TRP A 184 0.38 7.57 24.14
CA TRP A 184 -0.94 6.97 23.92
C TRP A 184 -2.09 7.99 23.88
N HIS A 185 -1.88 9.21 24.40
CA HIS A 185 -2.89 10.26 24.49
C HIS A 185 -2.77 11.24 23.31
N PRO A 186 -3.85 11.90 22.88
CA PRO A 186 -3.80 12.85 21.77
C PRO A 186 -2.92 14.08 22.09
N PRO A 187 -2.41 14.79 21.07
CA PRO A 187 -1.72 16.06 21.24
C PRO A 187 -2.70 17.17 21.65
N SER A 188 -2.17 18.25 22.22
CA SER A 188 -2.98 19.42 22.63
C SER A 188 -3.20 20.44 21.50
N ARG A 189 -2.46 20.31 20.39
CA ARG A 189 -2.53 21.13 19.18
C ARG A 189 -1.83 20.40 18.04
N ASP A 190 -2.33 20.57 16.82
CA ASP A 190 -1.69 20.05 15.62
C ASP A 190 -0.28 20.62 15.41
N VAL A 191 0.66 19.74 15.08
CA VAL A 191 2.04 20.11 14.76
C VAL A 191 2.46 19.42 13.46
N LEU A 192 2.81 20.22 12.45
CA LEU A 192 3.55 19.77 11.29
C LEU A 192 5.06 19.85 11.57
N SER A 193 5.74 18.71 11.62
CA SER A 193 7.17 18.61 11.93
C SER A 193 7.98 18.03 10.76
N ASN A 194 9.31 18.12 10.86
CA ASN A 194 10.26 17.34 10.04
C ASN A 194 10.17 17.50 8.51
N LEU A 195 9.76 18.67 8.02
CA LEU A 195 9.90 19.00 6.59
C LEU A 195 11.36 19.33 6.25
N SER A 196 11.87 18.67 5.22
CA SER A 196 13.21 18.84 4.67
C SER A 196 13.21 19.72 3.42
N TYR A 197 14.26 20.53 3.28
CA TYR A 197 14.52 21.37 2.12
C TYR A 197 15.94 21.16 1.58
N VAL A 198 16.12 21.38 0.28
CA VAL A 198 17.41 21.35 -0.42
C VAL A 198 17.78 22.73 -0.97
N GLN A 199 19.07 22.98 -1.19
CA GLN A 199 19.57 24.23 -1.77
C GLN A 199 19.41 24.22 -3.30
N LEU A 200 18.40 24.94 -3.81
CA LEU A 200 18.06 24.95 -5.24
C LEU A 200 19.08 25.70 -6.12
N ARG A 201 19.90 26.61 -5.56
CA ARG A 201 20.85 27.43 -6.34
C ARG A 201 22.25 26.84 -6.40
N GLN A 202 22.48 25.73 -5.72
CA GLN A 202 23.77 25.08 -5.62
C GLN A 202 23.82 23.97 -6.67
N GLN A 203 24.87 23.95 -7.50
CA GLN A 203 25.16 22.81 -8.37
C GLN A 203 25.34 21.55 -7.53
N PHE A 204 24.92 20.39 -8.05
CA PHE A 204 25.37 19.13 -7.45
C PHE A 204 26.88 18.99 -7.64
N ASP A 205 27.52 18.06 -6.94
CA ASP A 205 28.98 17.88 -7.05
C ASP A 205 29.38 17.72 -8.53
N TYR A 206 30.41 18.47 -8.95
CA TYR A 206 30.83 18.58 -10.34
C TYR A 206 31.12 17.22 -10.98
N GLY A 207 31.63 16.26 -10.21
CA GLY A 207 31.93 14.91 -10.70
C GLY A 207 30.69 14.07 -11.01
N PHE A 208 29.51 14.46 -10.53
CA PHE A 208 28.27 13.67 -10.62
C PHE A 208 27.22 14.31 -11.53
N GLY A 209 27.22 15.65 -11.64
CA GLY A 209 26.24 16.40 -12.40
C GLY A 209 24.85 16.42 -11.76
N ASN A 210 23.92 17.13 -12.40
CA ASN A 210 22.63 17.48 -11.83
C ASN A 210 21.49 16.47 -12.06
N LEU A 211 21.78 15.35 -12.73
CA LEU A 211 20.81 14.27 -12.91
C LEU A 211 20.93 13.26 -11.78
N GLY A 212 19.83 12.89 -11.15
CA GLY A 212 19.71 11.69 -10.31
C GLY A 212 18.79 10.65 -10.93
N ILE A 213 18.99 9.37 -10.55
CA ILE A 213 18.32 8.22 -11.17
C ILE A 213 17.80 7.28 -10.08
N TYR A 214 16.49 7.23 -9.90
CA TYR A 214 15.84 6.25 -9.03
C TYR A 214 15.37 5.05 -9.85
N ALA A 215 15.91 3.86 -9.56
CA ALA A 215 15.31 2.61 -10.00
C ALA A 215 14.30 2.14 -8.95
N GLU A 216 13.10 1.72 -9.39
CA GLU A 216 12.03 1.21 -8.51
C GLU A 216 12.57 0.23 -7.45
N GLN A 217 12.13 0.37 -6.20
CA GLN A 217 12.57 -0.46 -5.06
C GLN A 217 14.05 -0.34 -4.68
N SER A 218 14.76 0.67 -5.20
CA SER A 218 16.09 0.98 -4.73
C SER A 218 16.06 1.45 -3.27
N ARG A 219 16.87 0.79 -2.42
CA ARG A 219 16.75 0.86 -0.95
C ARG A 219 17.46 2.04 -0.31
N SER A 220 18.28 2.78 -1.06
CA SER A 220 18.93 4.00 -0.59
C SER A 220 19.44 4.81 -1.76
N ALA A 221 19.72 6.09 -1.53
CA ALA A 221 20.36 6.95 -2.52
C ALA A 221 21.66 6.33 -3.08
N ALA A 222 22.39 5.53 -2.29
CA ALA A 222 23.63 4.84 -2.72
C ALA A 222 23.42 3.81 -3.84
N PHE A 223 22.20 3.30 -3.99
CA PHE A 223 21.81 2.36 -5.03
C PHE A 223 20.96 3.01 -6.12
N GLN A 224 21.02 4.34 -6.23
CA GLN A 224 20.28 5.16 -7.19
C GLN A 224 21.25 5.86 -8.17
N GLY A 225 22.28 5.11 -8.58
CA GLY A 225 23.31 5.58 -9.49
C GLY A 225 24.38 6.43 -8.83
N ARG A 226 24.92 7.37 -9.61
CA ARG A 226 26.12 8.11 -9.24
C ARG A 226 25.84 9.07 -8.08
N ILE A 227 26.18 8.71 -6.84
CA ILE A 227 25.91 9.57 -5.67
C ILE A 227 27.06 9.70 -4.65
N CYS A 228 28.20 9.02 -4.85
CA CYS A 228 29.24 8.95 -3.83
C CYS A 228 30.62 9.37 -4.37
N ALA A 229 31.16 10.46 -3.80
CA ALA A 229 32.47 11.03 -4.10
C ALA A 229 33.66 10.06 -3.93
N SER A 230 33.46 8.92 -3.25
CA SER A 230 34.51 7.91 -3.00
C SER A 230 34.52 6.74 -3.99
N ILE A 231 33.66 6.75 -5.01
CA ILE A 231 33.69 5.77 -6.11
C ILE A 231 34.56 6.36 -7.22
N ASP A 232 35.56 5.62 -7.70
CA ASP A 232 36.47 6.04 -8.77
C ASP A 232 35.72 6.75 -9.91
N ALA A 233 35.94 8.07 -10.03
CA ALA A 233 35.17 8.98 -10.87
C ALA A 233 35.32 8.72 -12.39
N VAL A 234 36.16 7.76 -12.78
CA VAL A 234 36.48 7.46 -14.19
C VAL A 234 35.70 6.25 -14.72
N ASN A 235 35.03 5.46 -13.86
CA ASN A 235 34.32 4.25 -14.30
C ASN A 235 32.79 4.38 -14.11
N PRO A 236 31.97 3.97 -15.09
CA PRO A 236 30.53 3.78 -14.87
C PRO A 236 30.34 2.80 -13.70
N THR A 237 29.27 2.97 -12.90
CA THR A 237 28.97 2.09 -11.78
C THR A 237 28.57 0.70 -12.30
N THR A 238 29.52 -0.16 -12.65
CA THR A 238 29.23 -1.40 -13.39
C THR A 238 29.00 -2.62 -12.51
N VAL A 239 29.22 -2.53 -11.18
CA VAL A 239 29.13 -3.72 -10.32
C VAL A 239 28.47 -3.50 -8.94
N VAL A 240 28.87 -2.50 -8.15
CA VAL A 240 28.41 -2.38 -6.72
C VAL A 240 27.37 -1.27 -6.49
N TYR A 241 27.33 -0.26 -7.35
CA TYR A 241 26.49 0.95 -7.18
C TYR A 241 25.59 1.24 -8.39
N SER A 242 25.43 0.28 -9.31
CA SER A 242 24.48 0.41 -10.42
C SER A 242 23.05 0.46 -9.87
N PRO A 243 22.21 1.42 -10.31
CA PRO A 243 20.79 1.38 -10.03
C PRO A 243 20.23 0.10 -10.65
N SER A 244 19.57 -0.75 -9.86
CA SER A 244 19.03 -2.02 -10.34
C SER A 244 17.52 -2.03 -10.16
N LEU A 245 16.81 -2.30 -11.25
CA LEU A 245 15.39 -2.61 -11.19
C LEU A 245 15.19 -4.03 -10.62
N PRO A 246 14.00 -4.30 -10.05
CA PRO A 246 13.55 -5.66 -9.77
C PRO A 246 13.47 -6.46 -11.08
N MET A 247 13.49 -7.77 -10.95
CA MET A 247 13.36 -8.66 -12.10
C MET A 247 12.06 -8.41 -12.88
N MET A 248 12.17 -8.46 -14.20
CA MET A 248 11.03 -8.58 -15.13
C MET A 248 10.89 -10.03 -15.55
N ASP A 249 9.68 -10.58 -15.40
CA ASP A 249 9.30 -11.90 -15.88
C ASP A 249 7.83 -11.87 -16.39
N PRO A 250 7.37 -12.87 -17.16
CA PRO A 250 6.01 -12.88 -17.72
C PRO A 250 4.86 -12.83 -16.71
N TYR A 251 5.13 -13.10 -15.43
CA TYR A 251 4.13 -13.23 -14.36
C TYR A 251 4.17 -12.06 -13.36
N GLY A 252 5.24 -11.27 -13.37
CA GLY A 252 5.41 -10.08 -12.56
C GLY A 252 4.71 -8.84 -13.13
N PRO A 253 5.01 -7.66 -12.57
CA PRO A 253 4.45 -6.40 -13.04
C PRO A 253 4.74 -6.14 -14.52
N LYS A 254 3.71 -5.69 -15.26
CA LYS A 254 3.80 -5.38 -16.70
C LYS A 254 4.74 -4.21 -17.00
N THR A 255 4.89 -3.31 -16.03
CA THR A 255 5.68 -2.09 -16.13
C THR A 255 6.50 -1.93 -14.86
N ARG A 256 7.75 -1.49 -15.01
CA ARG A 256 8.60 -1.00 -13.92
C ARG A 256 9.02 0.43 -14.21
N HIS A 257 9.39 1.16 -13.18
CA HIS A 257 9.67 2.58 -13.30
C HIS A 257 11.13 2.95 -13.02
N ILE A 258 11.65 3.89 -13.80
CA ILE A 258 12.87 4.63 -13.49
C ILE A 258 12.47 6.09 -13.36
N ASP A 259 12.72 6.73 -12.23
CA ASP A 259 12.47 8.16 -12.07
C ASP A 259 13.79 8.92 -12.25
N LEU A 260 13.81 9.81 -13.24
CA LEU A 260 14.87 10.79 -13.41
C LEU A 260 14.48 12.04 -12.63
N PHE A 261 15.42 12.62 -11.90
CA PHE A 261 15.14 13.81 -11.10
C PHE A 261 16.27 14.82 -11.13
N HIS A 262 15.88 16.09 -11.07
CA HIS A 262 16.78 17.23 -11.03
C HIS A 262 17.28 17.40 -9.60
N ARG A 263 18.60 17.42 -9.47
CA ARG A 263 19.30 17.77 -8.24
C ARG A 263 20.37 18.80 -8.59
N GLY A 264 20.46 19.86 -7.82
CA GLY A 264 21.45 20.92 -8.08
C GLY A 264 20.79 22.21 -8.56
N ASP A 265 21.51 22.99 -9.38
CA ASP A 265 21.07 24.35 -9.70
C ASP A 265 19.84 24.32 -10.64
N TYR A 266 18.68 24.66 -10.09
CA TYR A 266 17.39 24.67 -10.81
C TYR A 266 17.34 25.62 -12.01
N ARG A 267 18.32 26.54 -12.14
CA ARG A 267 18.44 27.46 -13.28
C ARG A 267 19.12 26.82 -14.49
N THR A 268 19.68 25.62 -14.34
CA THR A 268 20.34 24.88 -15.41
C THR A 268 19.51 23.66 -15.73
N ASP A 269 18.95 23.64 -16.94
CA ASP A 269 18.22 22.48 -17.44
C ASP A 269 19.16 21.29 -17.64
N VAL A 270 18.61 20.08 -17.51
CA VAL A 270 19.32 18.82 -17.74
C VAL A 270 18.63 18.10 -18.88
N GLN A 271 19.25 18.08 -20.06
CA GLN A 271 18.79 17.22 -21.15
C GLN A 271 19.25 15.80 -20.88
N TRP A 272 18.38 14.84 -21.19
CA TRP A 272 18.68 13.44 -21.02
C TRP A 272 18.12 12.61 -22.18
N SER A 273 18.74 11.47 -22.41
CA SER A 273 18.25 10.44 -23.32
C SER A 273 18.50 9.07 -22.71
N CYS A 274 17.77 8.06 -23.18
CA CYS A 274 17.99 6.69 -22.77
C CYS A 274 17.86 5.70 -23.92
N ASN A 275 18.62 4.61 -23.83
CA ASN A 275 18.61 3.51 -24.78
C ASN A 275 18.70 2.17 -24.05
N ALA A 276 17.87 1.21 -24.46
CA ALA A 276 17.90 -0.13 -23.88
C ALA A 276 18.85 -1.06 -24.65
N SER A 277 19.51 -1.98 -23.95
CA SER A 277 20.48 -2.93 -24.55
C SER A 277 19.85 -3.96 -25.49
N ALA A 278 18.53 -4.14 -25.46
CA ALA A 278 17.81 -5.09 -26.28
C ALA A 278 16.52 -4.49 -26.88
N ALA A 279 16.20 -4.87 -28.12
CA ALA A 279 15.06 -4.33 -28.87
C ALA A 279 13.68 -4.67 -28.26
N TRP A 280 13.62 -5.74 -27.46
CA TRP A 280 12.41 -6.17 -26.76
C TRP A 280 12.17 -5.42 -25.44
N ILE A 281 13.09 -4.55 -25.02
CA ILE A 281 12.92 -3.64 -23.88
C ILE A 281 12.44 -2.29 -24.43
N LYS A 282 11.26 -1.85 -24.00
CA LYS A 282 10.68 -0.57 -24.39
C LYS A 282 10.70 0.39 -23.19
N VAL A 283 11.31 1.55 -23.38
CA VAL A 283 11.36 2.64 -22.40
C VAL A 283 10.60 3.83 -22.95
N THR A 284 9.74 4.46 -22.14
CA THR A 284 8.97 5.64 -22.56
C THR A 284 8.80 6.62 -21.40
N PRO A 285 9.10 7.92 -21.59
CA PRO A 285 9.76 8.53 -22.75
C PRO A 285 11.23 8.09 -22.93
N THR A 286 11.82 8.35 -24.11
CA THR A 286 13.22 8.00 -24.41
C THR A 286 14.20 9.17 -24.33
N SER A 287 13.69 10.40 -24.26
CA SER A 287 14.48 11.62 -24.09
C SER A 287 13.59 12.71 -23.52
N GLY A 288 14.21 13.75 -22.96
CA GLY A 288 13.49 14.90 -22.43
C GLY A 288 14.42 15.86 -21.70
N THR A 289 13.79 16.77 -20.95
CA THR A 289 14.47 17.80 -20.19
C THR A 289 13.93 17.81 -18.76
N LEU A 290 14.82 17.91 -17.78
CA LEU A 290 14.45 18.31 -16.43
C LEU A 290 14.76 19.79 -16.23
N SER A 291 13.81 20.55 -15.73
CA SER A 291 13.89 22.00 -15.60
C SER A 291 13.26 22.47 -14.28
N ARG A 292 13.27 23.77 -14.04
CA ARG A 292 12.56 24.41 -12.93
C ARG A 292 11.04 24.18 -12.91
N ASP A 293 10.44 23.86 -14.05
CA ASP A 293 9.00 23.64 -14.19
C ASP A 293 8.65 22.14 -14.15
N GLN A 294 9.66 21.27 -14.30
CA GLN A 294 9.51 19.83 -14.21
C GLN A 294 10.79 19.21 -13.63
N TYR A 295 10.82 19.06 -12.30
CA TYR A 295 11.97 18.49 -11.60
C TYR A 295 12.11 16.98 -11.76
N GLU A 296 11.05 16.27 -12.13
CA GLU A 296 11.07 14.80 -12.22
C GLU A 296 10.44 14.30 -13.51
N GLN A 297 10.92 13.16 -13.98
CA GLN A 297 10.38 12.43 -15.11
C GLN A 297 10.43 10.92 -14.83
N ARG A 298 9.24 10.32 -14.71
CA ARG A 298 9.08 8.86 -14.66
C ARG A 298 9.20 8.26 -16.06
N LEU A 299 10.01 7.21 -16.18
CA LEU A 299 10.18 6.39 -17.37
C LEU A 299 9.55 5.02 -17.14
N ASN A 300 8.67 4.61 -18.05
CA ASN A 300 8.04 3.30 -18.03
C ASN A 300 8.89 2.30 -18.79
N VAL A 301 9.32 1.23 -18.12
CA VAL A 301 10.08 0.12 -18.70
C VAL A 301 9.14 -1.08 -18.85
N THR A 302 8.97 -1.55 -20.08
CA THR A 302 8.12 -2.70 -20.43
C THR A 302 8.88 -3.69 -21.31
N ILE A 303 8.44 -4.96 -21.28
CA ILE A 303 9.05 -6.04 -22.07
C ILE A 303 8.07 -6.55 -23.12
N ASP A 304 8.52 -6.63 -24.37
CA ASP A 304 7.82 -7.32 -25.46
C ASP A 304 8.15 -8.82 -25.43
N TRP A 305 7.40 -9.56 -24.60
CA TRP A 305 7.66 -10.97 -24.34
C TRP A 305 7.60 -11.88 -25.57
N ALA A 306 6.99 -11.43 -26.68
CA ALA A 306 6.96 -12.20 -27.93
C ALA A 306 8.33 -12.21 -28.66
N GLN A 307 9.20 -11.26 -28.33
CA GLN A 307 10.54 -11.12 -28.92
C GLN A 307 11.66 -11.63 -28.01
N VAL A 308 11.32 -12.02 -26.77
CA VAL A 308 12.31 -12.51 -25.80
C VAL A 308 12.56 -14.00 -26.06
N PRO A 309 13.82 -14.46 -26.21
CA PRO A 309 14.13 -15.87 -26.36
C PRO A 309 13.54 -16.73 -25.23
N ASP A 310 13.07 -17.92 -25.57
CA ASP A 310 12.54 -18.87 -24.58
C ASP A 310 13.61 -19.26 -23.56
N SER A 311 13.20 -19.41 -22.30
CA SER A 311 14.07 -19.74 -21.16
C SER A 311 15.23 -18.76 -20.92
N LEU A 312 15.16 -17.54 -21.47
CA LEU A 312 16.16 -16.51 -21.20
C LEU A 312 16.23 -16.22 -19.70
N GLU A 313 17.43 -16.15 -19.15
CA GLU A 313 17.69 -15.60 -17.83
C GLU A 313 18.99 -14.79 -17.91
N LYS A 314 18.86 -13.46 -17.98
CA LYS A 314 19.99 -12.56 -18.24
C LYS A 314 19.76 -11.20 -17.59
N ARG A 315 20.86 -10.50 -17.28
CA ARG A 315 20.85 -9.06 -16.95
C ARG A 315 21.03 -8.23 -18.21
N GLU A 316 20.03 -7.43 -18.51
CA GLU A 316 20.07 -6.38 -19.52
C GLU A 316 20.27 -5.02 -18.85
N ASN A 317 20.44 -3.96 -19.64
CA ASN A 317 20.63 -2.61 -19.10
C ASN A 317 19.84 -1.56 -19.87
N VAL A 318 19.44 -0.51 -19.16
CA VAL A 318 18.98 0.75 -19.76
C VAL A 318 20.07 1.79 -19.52
N ARG A 319 20.67 2.27 -20.61
CA ARG A 319 21.67 3.32 -20.59
C ARG A 319 20.98 4.67 -20.54
N ILE A 320 21.37 5.51 -19.58
CA ILE A 320 20.88 6.88 -19.43
C ILE A 320 22.07 7.81 -19.64
N GLU A 321 21.89 8.78 -20.54
CA GLU A 321 22.87 9.80 -20.89
C GLU A 321 22.28 11.18 -20.60
N TRP A 322 23.14 12.14 -20.25
CA TRP A 322 22.77 13.53 -20.01
C TRP A 322 23.93 14.47 -20.29
N ASP A 323 23.68 15.78 -20.19
CA ASP A 323 24.61 16.86 -20.54
C ASP A 323 25.86 16.99 -19.63
N SER A 324 26.43 15.89 -19.16
CA SER A 324 27.68 15.85 -18.39
C SER A 324 28.92 15.53 -19.23
N GLY A 325 28.80 15.51 -20.57
CA GLY A 325 29.89 15.21 -21.49
C GLY A 325 30.08 13.71 -21.70
N SER A 326 31.03 13.09 -20.99
CA SER A 326 31.47 11.69 -21.23
C SER A 326 30.79 10.64 -20.35
N TYR A 327 29.86 11.03 -19.49
CA TYR A 327 29.31 10.14 -18.45
C TYR A 327 27.91 9.64 -18.79
N PHE A 328 27.64 8.42 -18.34
CA PHE A 328 26.37 7.72 -18.47
C PHE A 328 26.21 6.76 -17.30
N ASP A 329 24.97 6.41 -16.97
CA ASP A 329 24.67 5.34 -16.02
C ASP A 329 23.97 4.19 -16.74
N LEU A 330 24.24 2.97 -16.26
CA LEU A 330 23.57 1.76 -16.70
C LEU A 330 22.64 1.29 -15.58
N VAL A 331 21.34 1.35 -15.82
CA VAL A 331 20.33 0.76 -14.94
C VAL A 331 20.26 -0.73 -15.23
N SER A 332 20.62 -1.57 -14.27
CA SER A 332 20.56 -3.03 -14.42
C SER A 332 19.11 -3.51 -14.40
N LEU A 333 18.75 -4.35 -15.37
CA LEU A 333 17.43 -4.96 -15.50
C LEU A 333 17.58 -6.49 -15.62
N PRO A 334 17.38 -7.24 -14.53
CA PRO A 334 17.27 -8.70 -14.62
C PRO A 334 16.00 -9.09 -15.38
N VAL A 335 16.13 -9.96 -16.38
CA VAL A 335 15.00 -10.46 -17.17
C VAL A 335 15.02 -11.98 -17.21
N ARG A 336 13.86 -12.58 -16.92
CA ARG A 336 13.65 -14.03 -16.91
C ARG A 336 12.41 -14.39 -17.73
N ASN A 337 12.58 -15.07 -18.86
CA ASN A 337 11.50 -15.59 -19.70
C ASN A 337 11.34 -17.10 -19.50
N LYS A 338 11.01 -17.52 -18.28
CA LYS A 338 10.57 -18.88 -17.98
C LYS A 338 9.06 -18.91 -17.91
N ARG A 339 8.44 -19.97 -18.42
CA ARG A 339 6.98 -20.13 -18.47
C ARG A 339 6.57 -21.43 -17.78
N VAL A 340 5.42 -21.39 -17.10
CA VAL A 340 4.76 -22.60 -16.63
C VAL A 340 4.22 -23.41 -17.81
N PRO A 341 3.97 -24.72 -17.64
CA PRO A 341 3.19 -25.51 -18.59
C PRO A 341 1.86 -24.85 -18.94
N GLU A 342 1.37 -25.04 -20.18
CA GLU A 342 0.13 -24.40 -20.66
C GLU A 342 -1.12 -24.82 -19.86
N ASP A 343 -1.09 -26.02 -19.28
CA ASP A 343 -2.16 -26.59 -18.45
C ASP A 343 -2.03 -26.25 -16.97
N PHE A 344 -1.00 -25.51 -16.56
CA PHE A 344 -0.82 -25.13 -15.16
C PHE A 344 -1.84 -24.05 -14.73
N ALA A 345 -2.60 -24.37 -13.69
CA ALA A 345 -3.50 -23.44 -13.01
C ALA A 345 -3.04 -23.24 -11.56
N GLY A 346 -2.57 -22.04 -11.23
CA GLY A 346 -2.04 -21.72 -9.91
C GLY A 346 -1.20 -20.45 -9.93
N PHE A 347 -0.29 -20.31 -8.97
CA PHE A 347 0.53 -19.12 -8.75
C PHE A 347 1.98 -19.37 -9.16
N PRO A 348 2.40 -18.92 -10.35
CA PRO A 348 3.80 -18.93 -10.72
C PRO A 348 4.61 -17.92 -9.90
N GLU A 349 5.86 -18.28 -9.62
CA GLU A 349 6.85 -17.40 -9.02
C GLU A 349 7.14 -16.19 -9.90
N ALA A 350 7.00 -15.00 -9.33
CA ALA A 350 7.28 -13.73 -9.97
C ALA A 350 8.25 -12.92 -9.10
N THR A 351 9.30 -12.36 -9.70
CA THR A 351 10.30 -11.55 -8.99
C THR A 351 10.89 -12.27 -7.74
N ASN A 352 11.07 -13.59 -7.80
CA ASN A 352 11.57 -14.46 -6.72
C ASN A 352 10.68 -14.60 -5.48
N TYR A 353 9.39 -14.28 -5.56
CA TYR A 353 8.43 -14.58 -4.51
C TYR A 353 7.08 -15.01 -5.10
N ILE A 354 6.19 -15.47 -4.22
CA ILE A 354 4.80 -15.79 -4.53
C ILE A 354 3.96 -15.11 -3.46
N SER A 355 2.96 -14.34 -3.88
CA SER A 355 2.00 -13.68 -2.99
C SER A 355 0.60 -14.10 -3.42
N ILE A 356 -0.19 -14.60 -2.48
CA ILE A 356 -1.48 -15.24 -2.75
C ILE A 356 -2.50 -14.68 -1.76
N ASP A 357 -3.57 -14.11 -2.30
CA ASP A 357 -4.76 -13.79 -1.53
C ASP A 357 -5.47 -15.09 -1.11
N SER A 358 -5.77 -15.19 0.18
CA SER A 358 -6.31 -16.42 0.77
C SER A 358 -7.57 -16.99 0.08
N PRO A 359 -8.50 -16.20 -0.49
CA PRO A 359 -9.66 -16.76 -1.18
C PRO A 359 -9.35 -17.51 -2.48
N HIS A 360 -8.17 -17.34 -3.06
CA HIS A 360 -7.83 -17.89 -4.38
C HIS A 360 -7.21 -19.30 -4.31
N PHE A 361 -7.74 -20.17 -3.46
CA PHE A 361 -7.33 -21.57 -3.38
C PHE A 361 -7.86 -22.39 -4.57
N GLN A 362 -7.14 -23.44 -4.96
CA GLN A 362 -7.51 -24.32 -6.08
C GLN A 362 -8.39 -25.49 -5.60
N ARG A 363 -8.19 -25.95 -4.36
CA ARG A 363 -8.93 -27.06 -3.76
C ARG A 363 -9.22 -26.77 -2.30
N SER A 364 -10.26 -27.41 -1.78
CA SER A 364 -10.61 -27.36 -0.36
C SER A 364 -11.15 -28.71 0.10
N SER A 365 -11.16 -28.92 1.41
CA SER A 365 -11.86 -30.05 2.01
C SER A 365 -13.37 -30.02 1.72
N SER A 366 -14.04 -31.17 1.84
CA SER A 366 -15.47 -31.36 1.56
C SER A 366 -16.31 -31.73 2.80
N GLY A 367 -15.74 -31.55 4.00
CA GLY A 367 -16.42 -31.87 5.26
C GLY A 367 -17.56 -30.90 5.62
N ASN A 368 -18.21 -31.15 6.75
CA ASN A 368 -19.26 -30.25 7.27
C ASN A 368 -18.69 -28.91 7.77
N VAL A 369 -17.40 -28.88 8.11
CA VAL A 369 -16.65 -27.66 8.42
C VAL A 369 -15.60 -27.48 7.34
N THR A 370 -15.65 -26.34 6.65
CA THR A 370 -14.77 -25.99 5.53
C THR A 370 -14.37 -24.53 5.60
N PHE A 371 -13.28 -24.16 4.94
CA PHE A 371 -12.98 -22.76 4.71
C PHE A 371 -14.02 -22.14 3.78
N LYS A 372 -14.53 -20.98 4.16
CA LYS A 372 -15.43 -20.14 3.34
C LYS A 372 -14.79 -18.78 3.15
N HIS A 373 -14.95 -18.28 1.93
CA HIS A 373 -14.54 -16.95 1.53
C HIS A 373 -15.49 -15.91 2.15
N ILE A 374 -14.90 -14.84 2.68
CA ILE A 374 -15.56 -13.68 3.26
C ILE A 374 -14.96 -12.44 2.57
N GLU A 375 -15.69 -11.91 1.59
CA GLU A 375 -15.19 -10.96 0.57
C GLU A 375 -14.61 -9.65 1.12
N HIS A 376 -15.17 -9.13 2.22
CA HIS A 376 -14.75 -7.84 2.78
C HIS A 376 -14.06 -7.98 4.15
N LEU A 377 -13.66 -9.20 4.52
CA LEU A 377 -12.99 -9.44 5.80
C LEU A 377 -11.47 -9.29 5.65
N GLY A 378 -10.88 -8.46 6.51
CA GLY A 378 -9.45 -8.16 6.51
C GLY A 378 -9.12 -6.95 5.63
N THR A 379 -8.04 -6.26 5.96
CA THR A 379 -7.71 -4.91 5.45
C THR A 379 -6.59 -4.94 4.40
N ARG A 380 -5.80 -6.02 4.41
CA ARG A 380 -4.62 -6.24 3.55
C ARG A 380 -4.95 -6.73 2.14
N SER A 381 -6.09 -7.41 1.95
CA SER A 381 -6.57 -7.87 0.64
C SER A 381 -7.89 -7.21 0.29
N LYS A 382 -8.08 -6.89 -0.99
CA LYS A 382 -9.39 -6.46 -1.53
C LYS A 382 -10.33 -7.64 -1.75
N SER A 383 -9.78 -8.84 -1.91
CA SER A 383 -10.52 -10.08 -2.08
C SER A 383 -11.06 -10.58 -0.73
N GLY A 384 -10.63 -10.03 0.39
CA GLY A 384 -11.04 -10.47 1.73
C GLY A 384 -10.26 -11.68 2.23
N SER A 385 -10.89 -12.45 3.12
CA SER A 385 -10.24 -13.53 3.86
C SER A 385 -11.04 -14.83 3.78
N ILE A 386 -10.42 -15.92 4.21
CA ILE A 386 -11.12 -17.20 4.45
C ILE A 386 -11.23 -17.48 5.95
N ALA A 387 -12.30 -18.15 6.36
CA ALA A 387 -12.47 -18.66 7.72
C ALA A 387 -13.23 -19.98 7.72
N ILE A 388 -13.01 -20.82 8.72
CA ILE A 388 -13.75 -22.08 8.87
C ILE A 388 -15.22 -21.82 9.25
N ARG A 389 -16.15 -22.50 8.57
CA ARG A 389 -17.59 -22.39 8.78
C ARG A 389 -18.29 -23.76 8.67
N PRO A 390 -19.42 -23.96 9.41
CA PRO A 390 -19.97 -23.09 10.45
C PRO A 390 -19.08 -23.03 11.69
N PHE A 391 -18.93 -21.85 12.30
CA PHE A 391 -18.01 -21.67 13.43
C PHE A 391 -18.45 -22.44 14.69
N THR A 392 -19.76 -22.62 14.89
CA THR A 392 -20.31 -23.39 16.01
C THR A 392 -19.90 -24.85 15.95
N ALA A 393 -20.08 -25.50 14.79
CA ALA A 393 -19.65 -26.87 14.56
C ALA A 393 -18.12 -27.03 14.65
N ALA A 394 -17.36 -26.02 14.19
CA ALA A 394 -15.90 -26.02 14.33
C ALA A 394 -15.44 -25.99 15.80
N ARG A 395 -16.16 -25.28 16.67
CA ARG A 395 -15.85 -25.21 18.11
C ARG A 395 -16.17 -26.50 18.87
N GLU A 396 -17.15 -27.27 18.43
CA GLU A 396 -17.56 -28.51 19.10
C GLU A 396 -16.55 -29.65 18.95
N SER A 397 -15.73 -29.64 17.90
CA SER A 397 -14.77 -30.71 17.63
C SER A 397 -13.49 -30.22 16.96
N ALA A 398 -12.39 -30.24 17.72
CA ALA A 398 -11.07 -29.89 17.22
C ALA A 398 -10.63 -30.76 16.05
N SER A 399 -10.96 -32.07 16.04
CA SER A 399 -10.59 -32.96 14.94
C SER A 399 -11.34 -32.63 13.65
N VAL A 400 -12.62 -32.24 13.73
CA VAL A 400 -13.40 -31.78 12.58
C VAL A 400 -12.85 -30.45 12.06
N ALA A 401 -12.50 -29.51 12.95
CA ALA A 401 -11.88 -28.25 12.55
C ALA A 401 -10.49 -28.45 11.91
N GLN A 402 -9.67 -29.34 12.45
CA GLN A 402 -8.34 -29.68 11.92
C GLN A 402 -8.38 -30.44 10.59
N ALA A 403 -9.54 -31.02 10.23
CA ALA A 403 -9.75 -31.63 8.93
C ALA A 403 -10.13 -30.62 7.83
N ALA A 404 -10.39 -29.35 8.18
CA ALA A 404 -10.63 -28.30 7.21
C ALA A 404 -9.31 -27.78 6.62
N TRP A 405 -9.20 -27.74 5.29
CA TRP A 405 -8.01 -27.29 4.60
C TRP A 405 -8.35 -26.66 3.25
N VAL A 406 -7.39 -25.89 2.72
CA VAL A 406 -7.37 -25.35 1.37
C VAL A 406 -5.97 -25.55 0.79
N ASP A 407 -5.89 -25.82 -0.51
CA ASP A 407 -4.62 -25.99 -1.22
C ASP A 407 -4.41 -24.85 -2.21
N TYR A 408 -3.15 -24.42 -2.31
CA TYR A 408 -2.69 -23.48 -3.31
C TYR A 408 -1.62 -24.14 -4.17
N ASP A 409 -1.85 -24.18 -5.47
CA ASP A 409 -0.88 -24.66 -6.44
C ASP A 409 0.12 -23.55 -6.74
N ILE A 410 1.40 -23.85 -6.56
CA ILE A 410 2.50 -22.91 -6.81
C ILE A 410 3.48 -23.50 -7.82
N TYR A 411 4.11 -22.64 -8.62
CA TYR A 411 5.17 -23.04 -9.53
C TYR A 411 6.45 -22.24 -9.23
N ILE A 412 7.50 -22.94 -8.83
CA ILE A 412 8.81 -22.35 -8.52
C ILE A 412 9.78 -22.71 -9.64
N PHE A 413 10.40 -21.71 -10.25
CA PHE A 413 11.24 -21.91 -11.45
C PHE A 413 12.64 -22.41 -11.13
N ASN A 414 13.14 -22.12 -9.93
CA ASN A 414 14.49 -22.47 -9.50
C ASN A 414 14.43 -23.44 -8.31
N SER A 415 15.26 -24.49 -8.33
CA SER A 415 15.38 -25.38 -7.18
C SER A 415 15.99 -24.63 -6.00
N THR A 416 15.29 -24.65 -4.85
CA THR A 416 15.78 -24.09 -3.59
C THR A 416 15.70 -25.16 -2.51
N THR A 417 16.67 -25.15 -1.60
CA THR A 417 16.69 -26.02 -0.40
C THR A 417 16.00 -25.37 0.79
N GLN A 418 15.68 -24.08 0.72
CA GLN A 418 15.02 -23.32 1.78
C GLN A 418 13.96 -22.38 1.19
N ALA A 419 12.78 -22.38 1.79
CA ALA A 419 11.71 -21.43 1.51
C ALA A 419 11.16 -20.91 2.83
N SER A 420 10.83 -19.62 2.88
CA SER A 420 10.09 -19.01 3.98
C SER A 420 8.67 -18.72 3.50
N ALA A 421 7.68 -19.05 4.33
CA ALA A 421 6.30 -18.72 4.08
C ALA A 421 5.77 -17.87 5.24
N THR A 422 5.13 -16.76 4.91
CA THR A 422 4.47 -15.87 5.88
C THR A 422 2.98 -15.96 5.66
N VAL A 423 2.22 -16.23 6.72
CA VAL A 423 0.75 -16.28 6.70
C VAL A 423 0.22 -15.10 7.49
N TYR A 424 -0.57 -14.25 6.84
CA TYR A 424 -1.27 -13.16 7.49
C TYR A 424 -2.62 -13.67 8.00
N ILE A 425 -2.86 -13.54 9.31
CA ILE A 425 -4.09 -14.00 9.94
C ILE A 425 -4.70 -12.82 10.70
N ASN A 426 -5.99 -12.56 10.45
CA ASN A 426 -6.75 -11.55 11.20
C ASN A 426 -6.70 -11.91 12.68
N SER A 427 -6.08 -11.05 13.48
CA SER A 427 -5.80 -11.38 14.87
C SER A 427 -7.06 -11.21 15.72
N GLY A 428 -7.20 -12.11 16.69
CA GLY A 428 -8.26 -12.09 17.69
C GLY A 428 -7.73 -12.74 18.95
N LEU A 429 -8.32 -12.41 20.09
CA LEU A 429 -7.97 -13.05 21.36
C LEU A 429 -8.57 -14.46 21.41
N ASP A 430 -7.87 -15.36 22.10
CA ASP A 430 -8.43 -16.66 22.46
C ASP A 430 -9.62 -16.42 23.40
N THR A 431 -10.84 -16.55 22.88
CA THR A 431 -12.09 -16.36 23.66
C THR A 431 -12.43 -17.54 24.56
N ASP A 432 -11.71 -18.65 24.40
CA ASP A 432 -11.89 -19.90 25.11
C ASP A 432 -10.51 -20.50 25.41
N PRO A 433 -10.11 -20.61 26.68
CA PRO A 433 -8.77 -21.05 27.07
C PRO A 433 -8.47 -22.51 26.66
N ASP A 434 -9.50 -23.32 26.47
CA ASP A 434 -9.34 -24.73 26.08
C ASP A 434 -9.29 -24.92 24.54
N LEU A 435 -9.64 -23.87 23.78
CA LEU A 435 -9.65 -23.85 22.32
C LEU A 435 -8.77 -22.72 21.76
N PRO A 436 -7.44 -22.76 22.01
CA PRO A 436 -6.53 -21.75 21.49
C PRO A 436 -6.49 -21.79 19.96
N THR A 437 -6.39 -20.61 19.34
CA THR A 437 -6.37 -20.48 17.88
C THR A 437 -5.07 -21.04 17.32
N ARG A 438 -5.16 -22.00 16.41
CA ARG A 438 -4.01 -22.69 15.81
C ARG A 438 -4.16 -22.76 14.30
N PHE A 439 -3.04 -22.80 13.59
CA PHE A 439 -2.99 -23.07 12.16
C PHE A 439 -1.87 -24.07 11.84
N SER A 440 -1.98 -24.76 10.71
CA SER A 440 -0.92 -25.58 10.14
C SER A 440 -0.69 -25.13 8.70
N LEU A 441 0.57 -25.05 8.30
CA LEU A 441 0.98 -24.83 6.91
C LEU A 441 1.95 -25.93 6.53
N SER A 442 1.68 -26.62 5.43
CA SER A 442 2.54 -27.67 4.90
C SER A 442 2.70 -27.51 3.39
N LEU A 443 3.88 -27.91 2.88
CA LEU A 443 4.14 -28.02 1.45
C LEU A 443 3.88 -29.47 1.02
N ALA A 444 3.07 -29.66 -0.02
CA ALA A 444 2.76 -30.98 -0.55
C ALA A 444 4.05 -31.75 -0.91
N GLY A 445 4.11 -33.04 -0.54
CA GLY A 445 5.27 -33.90 -0.78
C GLY A 445 6.38 -33.83 0.28
N SER A 446 6.29 -32.92 1.26
CA SER A 446 7.14 -32.99 2.45
C SER A 446 6.69 -34.13 3.36
N SER A 447 7.62 -34.90 3.93
CA SER A 447 7.35 -36.02 4.84
C SER A 447 6.89 -35.58 6.24
N GLY A 448 6.60 -34.29 6.43
CA GLY A 448 6.18 -33.72 7.71
C GLY A 448 4.71 -34.01 7.99
N SER A 449 4.40 -34.43 9.22
CA SER A 449 3.03 -34.46 9.72
C SER A 449 2.48 -33.03 9.84
N THR A 450 1.16 -32.85 9.69
CA THR A 450 0.48 -31.59 9.98
C THR A 450 0.79 -31.15 11.41
N ASN A 451 1.47 -30.00 11.54
CA ASN A 451 1.87 -29.48 12.85
C ASN A 451 1.13 -28.17 13.12
N PHE A 452 0.12 -28.25 14.00
CA PHE A 452 -0.68 -27.10 14.38
C PHE A 452 0.07 -26.23 15.38
N THR A 453 0.35 -25.01 14.97
CA THR A 453 1.03 -23.98 15.77
C THR A 453 0.01 -22.99 16.30
N ARG A 454 0.07 -22.66 17.59
CA ARG A 454 -0.75 -21.58 18.18
C ARG A 454 -0.34 -20.23 17.60
N ILE A 455 -1.33 -19.41 17.27
CA ILE A 455 -1.11 -18.08 16.69
C ILE A 455 -0.59 -17.09 17.74
N LEU A 456 -1.25 -17.04 18.90
CA LEU A 456 -0.91 -16.10 19.95
C LEU A 456 0.19 -16.66 20.87
N SER A 457 1.14 -15.80 21.23
CA SER A 457 2.07 -16.04 22.33
C SER A 457 1.36 -16.05 23.67
N ASP A 458 1.91 -16.75 24.67
CA ASP A 458 1.44 -16.61 26.05
C ASP A 458 1.66 -15.18 26.59
N PRO A 459 0.70 -14.64 27.36
CA PRO A 459 0.89 -13.36 28.03
C PRO A 459 2.01 -13.47 29.07
N ALA A 460 2.70 -12.36 29.32
CA ALA A 460 3.75 -12.32 30.36
C ALA A 460 3.14 -12.46 31.77
N VAL A 461 1.93 -11.94 31.97
CA VAL A 461 1.17 -12.00 33.23
C VAL A 461 -0.21 -12.61 32.94
N PRO A 462 -0.68 -13.60 33.73
CA PRO A 462 -2.02 -14.14 33.57
C PRO A 462 -3.10 -13.05 33.62
N GLY A 463 -4.01 -13.05 32.64
CA GLY A 463 -5.06 -12.04 32.50
C GLY A 463 -4.68 -10.82 31.65
N ASP A 464 -3.42 -10.70 31.23
CA ASP A 464 -2.99 -9.69 30.26
C ASP A 464 -3.11 -10.19 28.81
N THR A 465 -2.93 -9.27 27.87
CA THR A 465 -2.84 -9.56 26.43
C THR A 465 -1.53 -10.28 26.07
N PRO A 466 -1.50 -11.03 24.93
CA PRO A 466 -0.27 -11.62 24.40
C PRO A 466 0.88 -10.61 24.27
N ARG A 467 2.14 -11.05 24.41
CA ARG A 467 3.32 -10.16 24.43
C ARG A 467 3.37 -9.19 23.24
N ASP A 468 3.01 -9.67 22.05
CA ASP A 468 3.08 -8.90 20.81
C ASP A 468 1.73 -8.29 20.41
N TRP A 469 0.72 -8.34 21.29
CA TRP A 469 -0.64 -7.90 21.00
C TRP A 469 -0.71 -6.42 20.58
N ARG A 470 0.01 -5.54 21.27
CA ARG A 470 -0.02 -4.10 20.95
C ARG A 470 0.50 -3.78 19.55
N ALA A 471 1.60 -4.41 19.13
CA ALA A 471 2.13 -4.23 17.78
C ALA A 471 1.17 -4.85 16.75
N THR A 472 0.68 -6.05 17.03
CA THR A 472 -0.24 -6.77 16.14
C THR A 472 -1.56 -6.01 15.93
N VAL A 473 -2.13 -5.44 16.99
CA VAL A 473 -3.42 -4.73 16.91
C VAL A 473 -3.32 -3.42 16.10
N ALA A 474 -2.12 -2.85 16.06
CA ALA A 474 -1.84 -1.66 15.27
C ALA A 474 -1.78 -1.98 13.77
N ASP A 475 -1.24 -3.15 13.40
CA ASP A 475 -0.95 -3.58 12.01
C ASP A 475 -2.10 -4.34 11.32
N HIS A 476 -3.32 -4.26 11.88
CA HIS A 476 -4.48 -5.10 11.57
C HIS A 476 -4.99 -5.05 10.13
#